data_AF-A0A6P0P1V1-F1
#
_entry.id   AF-A0A6P0P1V1-F1
#
_cell.length_a   1.000
_cell.length_b   1.000
_cell.length_c   1.000
_cell.angle_alpha   90.00
_cell.angle_beta   90.00
_cell.angle_gamma   90.00
#
_symmetry.space_group_name_H-M   'P 1'
#
loop_
_entity.id
_entity.type
_entity.pdbx_description
1 polymer ?
#
loop_
_entity_poly.entity_id
_entity_poly.type
_entity_poly.pdbx_seq_one_letter_code
_entity_poly.pdbx_strand_id
1 'polypeptide(L)'
;MDNCAQNYGELFLPIPFPFGNLETLVVSHPQDLQELFNPKNKILDAPAAPNEIFKPQLGENLLIVQDGERHRKQRKLMMPPFFSIGSILFFVGRSN
;
A
#
# COMPACT_ATOMS: atom_id res chain seq x y z
N MET A 1 0.32 17.16 7.86
CA MET A 1 0.12 17.53 6.44
C MET A 1 -0.81 18.73 6.30
N ASP A 2 -1.62 19.03 7.32
CA ASP A 2 -2.57 20.15 7.35
C ASP A 2 -1.96 21.51 7.04
N ASN A 3 -0.76 21.80 7.55
CA ASN A 3 -0.05 23.04 7.22
C ASN A 3 0.35 23.11 5.73
N CYS A 4 0.72 21.99 5.10
CA CYS A 4 1.01 21.94 3.67
C CYS A 4 -0.28 22.11 2.85
N ALA A 5 -1.37 21.46 3.26
CA ALA A 5 -2.67 21.63 2.61
C ALA A 5 -3.17 23.08 2.66
N GLN A 6 -2.98 23.76 3.80
CA GLN A 6 -3.29 25.18 3.96
C GLN A 6 -2.42 26.09 3.07
N ASN A 7 -1.14 25.78 2.92
CA ASN A 7 -0.17 26.65 2.23
C ASN A 7 -0.06 26.39 0.72
N TYR A 8 -0.33 25.16 0.27
CA TYR A 8 -0.09 24.71 -1.11
C TYR A 8 -1.32 24.07 -1.77
N GLY A 9 -2.43 23.94 -1.04
CA GLY A 9 -3.64 23.24 -1.49
C GLY A 9 -3.57 21.72 -1.27
N GLU A 10 -4.67 21.04 -1.60
CA GLU A 10 -4.83 19.59 -1.38
C GLU A 10 -4.05 18.70 -2.35
N LEU A 11 -3.44 19.31 -3.37
CA LEU A 11 -2.71 18.65 -4.46
C LEU A 11 -1.47 19.48 -4.78
N PHE A 12 -0.28 18.98 -4.45
CA PHE A 12 0.96 19.75 -4.64
C PHE A 12 2.19 18.86 -4.86
N LEU A 13 3.22 19.46 -5.48
CA LEU A 13 4.53 18.85 -5.68
C LEU A 13 5.46 19.28 -4.54
N PRO A 14 5.94 18.35 -3.68
CA PRO A 14 6.91 18.68 -2.65
C PRO A 14 8.31 18.84 -3.24
N ILE A 15 9.19 19.48 -2.49
CA ILE A 15 10.62 19.49 -2.80
C ILE A 15 11.14 18.04 -2.74
N PRO A 16 11.93 17.57 -3.72
CA PRO A 16 12.45 16.20 -3.74
C PRO A 16 13.20 15.84 -2.46
N PHE A 17 12.98 14.62 -1.96
CA PHE A 17 13.71 14.13 -0.81
C PHE A 17 15.19 13.91 -1.16
N PRO A 18 16.13 14.18 -0.23
CA PRO A 18 17.57 13.99 -0.47
C PRO A 18 17.97 12.52 -0.69
N PHE A 19 17.07 11.57 -0.45
CA PHE A 19 17.31 10.13 -0.54
C PHE A 19 16.62 9.45 -1.74
N GLY A 20 16.16 10.20 -2.75
CA GLY A 20 15.62 9.59 -3.96
C GLY A 20 15.18 10.62 -5.00
N ASN A 21 15.55 10.40 -6.25
CA ASN A 21 15.11 11.23 -7.39
C ASN A 21 13.72 10.79 -7.86
N LEU A 22 12.73 10.83 -6.96
CA LEU A 22 11.35 10.45 -7.26
C LEU A 22 10.50 11.70 -7.31
N GLU A 23 9.97 11.99 -8.50
CA GLU A 23 8.88 12.95 -8.64
C GLU A 23 7.69 12.44 -7.83
N THR A 24 7.27 13.24 -6.85
CA THR A 24 6.20 12.88 -5.93
C THR A 24 5.07 13.87 -6.11
N LEU A 25 3.83 13.38 -6.14
CA LEU A 25 2.63 14.20 -6.05
C LEU A 25 1.95 13.89 -4.73
N VAL A 26 1.75 14.91 -3.90
CA VAL A 26 1.00 14.77 -2.66
C VAL A 26 -0.46 15.04 -2.95
N VAL A 27 -1.32 14.10 -2.55
CA VAL A 27 -2.78 14.19 -2.64
C VAL A 27 -3.35 14.00 -1.24
N SER A 28 -4.06 15.00 -0.72
CA SER A 28 -4.67 14.94 0.62
C SER A 28 -6.19 15.05 0.60
N HIS A 29 -6.78 15.44 -0.53
CA HIS A 29 -8.24 15.55 -0.64
C HIS A 29 -8.90 14.16 -0.53
N PRO A 30 -9.86 13.95 0.39
CA PRO A 30 -10.42 12.63 0.65
C PRO A 30 -11.12 11.97 -0.55
N GLN A 31 -11.76 12.76 -1.42
CA GLN A 31 -12.46 12.23 -2.60
C GLN A 31 -11.47 11.73 -3.66
N ASP A 32 -10.37 12.45 -3.85
CA ASP A 32 -9.33 12.12 -4.81
C ASP A 32 -8.61 10.85 -4.37
N LEU A 33 -8.34 10.69 -3.07
CA LEU A 33 -7.80 9.44 -2.52
C LEU A 33 -8.73 8.25 -2.79
N GLN A 34 -10.05 8.42 -2.62
CA GLN A 34 -11.01 7.35 -2.91
C GLN A 34 -10.97 6.94 -4.39
N GLU A 35 -10.83 7.91 -5.30
CA GLU A 35 -10.73 7.65 -6.74
C GLU A 35 -9.42 6.95 -7.10
N LEU A 36 -8.29 7.44 -6.58
CA LEU A 36 -6.96 6.88 -6.82
C LEU A 36 -6.84 5.42 -6.34
N PHE A 37 -7.46 5.08 -5.22
CA PHE A 37 -7.45 3.72 -4.67
C PHE A 37 -8.67 2.87 -5.10
N ASN A 38 -9.49 3.36 -6.03
CA ASN A 38 -10.64 2.61 -6.51
C ASN A 38 -10.19 1.38 -7.32
N PRO A 39 -10.57 0.15 -6.92
CA PRO A 39 -10.13 -1.07 -7.61
C PRO A 39 -10.62 -1.17 -9.06
N LYS A 40 -11.68 -0.44 -9.43
CA LYS A 40 -12.17 -0.37 -10.82
C LYS A 40 -11.29 0.52 -11.70
N ASN A 41 -10.65 1.53 -11.11
CA ASN A 41 -9.79 2.49 -11.79
C ASN A 41 -8.33 2.16 -11.46
N LYS A 42 -7.83 1.05 -12.00
CA LYS A 42 -6.47 0.57 -11.72
C LYS A 42 -5.43 1.36 -12.52
N ILE A 43 -5.29 2.64 -12.19
CA ILE A 43 -4.35 3.59 -12.80
C ILE A 43 -3.02 3.69 -12.03
N LEU A 44 -2.98 3.19 -10.79
CA LEU A 44 -1.79 3.16 -9.96
C LEU A 44 -1.21 1.75 -9.86
N ASP A 45 0.11 1.68 -9.82
CA ASP A 45 0.86 0.48 -9.45
C ASP A 45 1.85 0.81 -8.31
N ALA A 46 2.29 -0.22 -7.59
CA ALA A 46 3.19 -0.09 -6.45
C ALA A 46 4.47 -0.93 -6.66
N PRO A 47 5.35 -0.54 -7.60
CA PRO A 47 6.57 -1.28 -7.89
C PRO A 47 7.55 -1.22 -6.72
N ALA A 48 8.42 -2.22 -6.61
CA ALA A 48 9.43 -2.28 -5.54
C ALA A 48 10.61 -1.30 -5.74
N ALA A 49 10.91 -0.91 -6.98
CA ALA A 49 12.11 -0.14 -7.32
C ALA A 49 12.24 1.21 -6.58
N PRO A 50 11.18 2.04 -6.45
CA PRO A 50 11.24 3.27 -5.66
C PRO A 50 11.57 3.04 -4.17
N ASN A 51 11.26 1.84 -3.64
CA ASN A 51 11.43 1.51 -2.22
C ASN A 51 12.82 0.92 -1.89
N GLU A 52 13.71 0.74 -2.88
CA GLU A 52 15.05 0.18 -2.64
C GLU A 52 15.88 0.99 -1.66
N ILE A 53 15.60 2.29 -1.54
CA ILE A 53 16.21 3.21 -0.58
C ILE A 53 16.07 2.73 0.87
N PHE A 54 15.08 1.89 1.15
CA PHE A 54 14.84 1.32 2.48
C PHE A 54 15.58 0.00 2.73
N LYS A 55 16.17 -0.64 1.71
CA LYS A 55 16.88 -1.92 1.84
C LYS A 55 18.01 -1.92 2.87
N PRO A 56 18.85 -0.87 3.00
CA PRO A 56 19.94 -0.87 4.00
C PRO A 56 19.44 -0.96 5.44
N GLN A 57 18.25 -0.44 5.72
CA GLN A 57 17.66 -0.40 7.06
C GLN A 57 16.74 -1.60 7.31
N LEU A 58 15.96 -2.00 6.30
CA LEU A 58 14.86 -2.97 6.43
C LEU A 58 15.21 -4.36 5.89
N GLY A 59 16.31 -4.48 5.15
CA GLY A 59 16.73 -5.70 4.46
C GLY A 59 15.85 -6.05 3.25
N GLU A 60 16.23 -7.13 2.56
CA GLU A 60 15.56 -7.57 1.31
C GLU A 60 14.26 -8.34 1.54
N ASN A 61 13.98 -8.71 2.78
CA ASN A 61 12.85 -9.56 3.14
C ASN A 61 11.58 -8.79 3.52
N LEU A 62 11.64 -7.46 3.60
CA LEU A 62 10.45 -6.68 3.94
C LEU A 62 9.49 -6.59 2.75
N LEU A 63 8.19 -6.67 3.03
CA LEU A 63 7.14 -6.63 2.02
C LEU A 63 7.28 -5.41 1.08
N ILE A 64 7.57 -4.23 1.61
CA ILE A 64 7.61 -2.97 0.85
C ILE A 64 8.71 -2.92 -0.23
N VAL A 65 9.77 -3.75 -0.12
CA VAL A 65 10.88 -3.82 -1.08
C VAL A 65 10.75 -5.01 -2.04
N GLN A 66 9.62 -5.71 -2.02
CA GLN A 66 9.38 -6.88 -2.86
C GLN A 66 8.31 -6.61 -3.91
N ASP A 67 8.39 -7.34 -5.02
CA ASP A 67 7.44 -7.27 -6.12
C ASP A 67 6.88 -8.65 -6.50
N GLY A 68 5.83 -8.65 -7.31
CA GLY A 68 5.25 -9.83 -7.95
C GLY A 68 4.80 -10.91 -6.97
N GLU A 69 5.11 -12.16 -7.30
CA GLU A 69 4.68 -13.33 -6.53
C GLU A 69 5.28 -13.36 -5.12
N ARG A 70 6.49 -12.83 -4.92
CA ARG A 70 7.12 -12.78 -3.59
C ARG A 70 6.35 -11.82 -2.67
N HIS A 71 6.06 -10.62 -3.17
CA HIS A 71 5.20 -9.64 -2.49
C HIS A 71 3.82 -10.21 -2.15
N ARG A 72 3.15 -10.86 -3.12
CA ARG A 72 1.82 -11.47 -2.91
C ARG A 72 1.84 -12.56 -1.83
N LYS A 73 2.83 -13.44 -1.85
CA LYS A 73 2.99 -14.51 -0.85
C LYS A 73 3.20 -13.94 0.55
N GLN A 74 4.12 -12.98 0.70
CA GLN A 74 4.37 -12.34 1.99
C GLN A 74 3.16 -11.57 2.51
N ARG A 75 2.46 -10.82 1.64
CA ARG A 75 1.23 -10.11 2.02
C ARG A 75 0.17 -11.08 2.53
N LYS A 76 0.01 -12.24 1.89
CA LYS A 76 -0.95 -13.28 2.33
C LYS A 76 -0.62 -13.83 3.73
N LEU A 77 0.65 -13.93 4.10
CA LEU A 77 1.09 -14.39 5.42
C LEU A 77 0.87 -13.33 6.52
N MET A 78 0.99 -12.04 6.17
CA MET A 78 0.82 -10.93 7.13
C MET A 78 -0.62 -10.46 7.28
N MET A 79 -1.50 -10.77 6.33
CA MET A 79 -2.92 -10.50 6.54
C MET A 79 -3.40 -11.35 7.71
N PRO A 80 -3.92 -10.75 8.80
CA PRO A 80 -4.54 -11.52 9.86
C PRO A 80 -5.53 -12.52 9.25
N PRO A 81 -5.70 -13.72 9.83
CA PRO A 81 -6.58 -14.75 9.31
C PRO A 81 -8.05 -14.38 9.51
N PHE A 82 -8.49 -13.26 8.94
CA PHE A 82 -9.90 -12.91 8.81
C PHE A 82 -10.60 -13.75 7.73
N PHE A 83 -9.97 -14.82 7.24
CA PHE A 83 -10.57 -15.80 6.33
C PHE A 83 -10.71 -17.23 6.89
N SER A 84 -10.29 -17.51 8.14
CA SER A 84 -10.41 -18.87 8.70
C SER A 84 -11.09 -19.00 10.07
N ILE A 85 -11.38 -17.91 10.79
CA ILE A 85 -12.22 -17.99 12.00
C ILE A 85 -13.73 -17.99 11.68
N GLY A 86 -14.14 -17.50 10.50
CA GLY A 86 -15.52 -17.68 10.00
C GLY A 86 -15.76 -18.94 9.17
N SER A 87 -14.70 -19.58 8.66
CA SER A 87 -14.81 -20.69 7.69
C SER A 87 -14.70 -22.07 8.34
N ILE A 88 -14.25 -22.17 9.59
CA ILE A 88 -14.21 -23.44 10.34
C ILE A 88 -15.57 -23.78 10.99
N LEU A 89 -16.46 -22.79 11.17
CA LEU A 89 -17.76 -23.04 11.81
C LEU A 89 -18.82 -23.66 10.87
N PHE A 90 -18.63 -23.63 9.55
CA PHE A 90 -19.59 -24.22 8.60
C PHE A 90 -19.42 -25.73 8.36
N PHE A 91 -18.42 -26.38 8.97
CA PHE A 91 -18.22 -27.82 8.79
C PHE A 91 -18.83 -28.69 9.91
N VAL A 92 -19.42 -28.10 10.96
CA VAL A 92 -20.08 -28.86 12.06
C VAL A 92 -21.58 -28.57 12.08
N GLY A 93 -22.27 -28.80 10.97
CA GLY A 93 -23.69 -28.45 10.88
C GLY A 93 -24.49 -28.97 9.70
N ARG A 94 -24.18 -30.17 9.17
CA ARG A 94 -25.15 -30.92 8.36
C ARG A 94 -24.76 -32.40 8.21
N SER A 95 -25.18 -33.21 9.17
CA SER A 95 -25.44 -34.63 8.96
C SER A 95 -26.76 -34.93 9.65
N ASN A 96 -27.84 -34.80 8.89
CA ASN A 96 -29.09 -35.51 9.13
C ASN A 96 -29.34 -36.32 7.87
#